data_AF-A0A4D6HT24-F1
#
_entry.id   AF-A0A4D6HT24-F1
#
_cell.length_a   1.000
_cell.length_b   1.000
_cell.length_c   1.000
_cell.angle_alpha   90.00
_cell.angle_beta   90.00
_cell.angle_gamma   90.00
#
_symmetry.space_group_name_H-M   'P 1'
#
loop_
_entity.id
_entity.type
_entity.pdbx_description
1 polymer ?
#
loop_
_entity_poly.entity_id
_entity_poly.type
_entity_poly.pdbx_seq_one_letter_code
_entity_poly.pdbx_strand_id
1 'polypeptide(L)'
;MTETPDEHDHDAVEQLRELERAHSGEEIDVDQLPVWWSEAIEEFQEHDLPAYRPPRFADDVITPPVVDRLQSEYDAEIRFMGVGVEYRDSWGVYVDDEQIFTVGREREPAGYTRYQVTSETFEQNVRNHFADTGDDTT
;
A
#
# COMPACT_ATOMS: atom_id res chain seq x y z
N MET A 1 -11.03 -34.53 0.67
CA MET A 1 -9.83 -33.70 0.56
C MET A 1 -10.09 -32.71 -0.56
N THR A 2 -10.69 -31.59 -0.20
CA THR A 2 -10.96 -30.45 -1.07
C THR A 2 -10.68 -29.25 -0.16
N GLU A 3 -9.41 -28.89 -0.06
CA GLU A 3 -9.00 -27.64 0.57
C GLU A 3 -9.05 -26.60 -0.55
N THR A 4 -10.08 -25.77 -0.46
CA THR A 4 -10.31 -24.58 -1.28
C THR A 4 -9.13 -23.63 -1.08
N PRO A 5 -8.44 -23.18 -2.14
CA PRO A 5 -7.65 -21.97 -2.05
C PRO A 5 -8.61 -20.77 -2.06
N ASP A 6 -8.19 -19.67 -1.43
CA ASP A 6 -8.80 -18.34 -1.52
C ASP A 6 -9.84 -17.97 -0.43
N GLU A 7 -9.38 -17.80 0.81
CA GLU A 7 -10.11 -17.06 1.86
C GLU A 7 -9.19 -16.09 2.65
N HIS A 8 -7.96 -15.84 2.18
CA HIS A 8 -6.90 -15.16 2.96
C HIS A 8 -6.58 -13.73 2.56
N ASP A 9 -7.35 -13.11 1.67
CA ASP A 9 -7.01 -11.77 1.18
C ASP A 9 -7.62 -10.63 2.03
N HIS A 10 -8.81 -10.83 2.61
CA HIS A 10 -9.43 -9.83 3.49
C HIS A 10 -8.80 -9.75 4.88
N ASP A 11 -8.07 -10.80 5.28
CA ASP A 11 -7.53 -10.98 6.62
C ASP A 11 -6.14 -10.33 6.78
N ALA A 12 -5.39 -10.16 5.69
CA ALA A 12 -4.03 -9.61 5.74
C ALA A 12 -3.98 -8.16 6.23
N VAL A 13 -4.93 -7.31 5.84
CA VAL A 13 -4.96 -5.89 6.25
C VAL A 13 -5.26 -5.75 7.74
N GLU A 14 -6.21 -6.54 8.25
CA GLU A 14 -6.57 -6.53 9.66
C GLU A 14 -5.48 -7.19 10.52
N GLN A 15 -4.86 -8.28 10.07
CA GLN A 15 -3.68 -8.86 10.70
C GLN A 15 -2.54 -7.84 10.81
N LEU A 16 -2.25 -7.09 9.74
CA LEU A 16 -1.21 -6.05 9.78
C LEU A 16 -1.54 -4.91 10.73
N ARG A 17 -2.83 -4.55 10.87
CA ARG A 17 -3.30 -3.58 11.86
C ARG A 17 -3.16 -4.10 13.29
N GLU A 18 -3.43 -5.39 13.52
CA GLU A 18 -3.23 -6.03 14.82
C GLU A 18 -1.75 -6.12 15.20
N LEU A 19 -0.89 -6.51 14.24
CA LEU A 19 0.57 -6.53 14.40
C LEU A 19 1.09 -5.13 14.74
N GLU A 20 0.58 -4.08 14.10
CA GLU A 20 0.97 -2.72 14.44
C GLU A 20 0.41 -2.24 15.80
N ARG A 21 -0.82 -2.64 16.17
CA ARG A 21 -1.34 -2.35 17.52
C ARG A 21 -0.45 -2.98 18.60
N ALA A 22 0.07 -4.18 18.36
CA ALA A 22 1.05 -4.83 19.25
C ALA A 22 2.39 -4.05 19.28
N HIS A 23 2.76 -3.36 18.20
CA HIS A 23 3.96 -2.52 18.10
C HIS A 23 3.99 -1.32 19.08
N SER A 24 2.85 -0.93 19.67
CA SER A 24 2.80 0.19 20.62
C SER A 24 3.43 -0.14 21.99
N GLY A 25 3.85 -1.39 22.25
CA GLY A 25 4.40 -1.78 23.55
C GLY A 25 5.41 -2.92 23.61
N GLU A 26 5.59 -3.75 22.58
CA GLU A 26 6.53 -4.89 22.64
C GLU A 26 7.16 -5.16 21.26
N GLU A 27 8.40 -5.66 21.27
CA GLU A 27 9.22 -5.95 20.10
C GLU A 27 8.45 -6.82 19.09
N ILE A 28 8.32 -6.37 17.85
CA ILE A 28 7.67 -7.16 16.79
C ILE A 28 8.55 -8.35 16.46
N ASP A 29 7.95 -9.53 16.44
CA ASP A 29 8.54 -10.70 15.81
C ASP A 29 8.55 -10.48 14.29
N VAL A 30 9.66 -9.93 13.79
CA VAL A 30 9.89 -9.54 12.39
C VAL A 30 9.68 -10.72 11.42
N ASP A 31 9.75 -11.95 11.94
CA ASP A 31 9.52 -13.20 11.20
C ASP A 31 8.03 -13.43 10.83
N GLN A 32 7.11 -12.73 11.49
CA GLN A 32 5.67 -12.79 11.17
C GLN A 32 5.21 -11.67 10.23
N LEU A 33 6.09 -10.74 9.89
CA LEU A 33 5.79 -9.69 8.93
C LEU A 33 5.96 -10.19 7.49
N PRO A 34 5.18 -9.66 6.53
CA PRO A 34 5.44 -9.92 5.13
C PRO A 34 6.84 -9.44 4.74
N VAL A 35 7.49 -10.17 3.84
CA VAL A 35 8.91 -9.99 3.48
C VAL A 35 9.26 -8.54 3.16
N TRP A 36 8.43 -7.82 2.40
CA TRP A 36 8.65 -6.41 2.05
C TRP A 36 8.76 -5.49 3.28
N TRP A 37 8.06 -5.82 4.38
CA TRP A 37 8.08 -5.01 5.60
C TRP A 37 9.35 -5.32 6.39
N SER A 38 9.70 -6.59 6.54
CA SER A 38 10.94 -7.00 7.19
C SER A 38 12.15 -6.39 6.47
N GLU A 39 12.20 -6.46 5.14
CA GLU A 39 13.25 -5.83 4.33
C GLU A 39 13.31 -4.31 4.54
N ALA A 40 12.15 -3.62 4.59
CA ALA A 40 12.11 -2.19 4.88
C ALA A 40 12.56 -1.85 6.32
N ILE A 41 12.29 -2.71 7.31
CA ILE A 41 12.78 -2.54 8.68
C ILE A 41 14.30 -2.70 8.71
N GLU A 42 14.83 -3.74 8.06
CA GLU A 42 16.27 -4.00 7.98
C GLU A 42 16.99 -2.82 7.31
N GLU A 43 16.50 -2.32 6.17
CA GLU A 43 17.07 -1.14 5.50
C GLU A 43 17.10 0.09 6.42
N PHE A 44 16.02 0.34 7.15
CA PHE A 44 15.97 1.46 8.09
C PHE A 44 16.96 1.30 9.25
N GLN A 45 17.12 0.08 9.77
CA GLN A 45 18.09 -0.21 10.83
C GLN A 45 19.53 -0.07 10.34
N GLU A 46 19.85 -0.56 9.13
CA GLU A 46 21.18 -0.43 8.53
C GLU A 46 21.60 1.03 8.34
N HIS A 47 20.63 1.92 8.16
CA HIS A 47 20.85 3.35 7.95
C HIS A 47 20.69 4.22 9.21
N ASP A 48 20.54 3.61 10.41
CA ASP A 48 20.31 4.32 11.68
C ASP A 48 19.10 5.28 11.61
N LEU A 49 18.09 4.90 10.82
CA LEU A 49 16.86 5.68 10.65
C LEU A 49 15.86 5.38 11.77
N PRO A 50 14.90 6.29 12.04
CA PRO A 50 13.80 6.03 12.96
C PRO A 50 13.04 4.76 12.56
N ALA A 51 12.47 4.03 13.52
CA ALA A 51 11.74 2.79 13.25
C ALA A 51 10.79 2.92 12.04
N TYR A 52 10.94 2.02 11.06
CA TYR A 52 10.10 2.04 9.87
C TYR A 52 8.62 1.93 10.24
N ARG A 53 7.81 2.76 9.57
CA ARG A 53 6.36 2.74 9.66
C ARG A 53 5.80 2.75 8.24
N PRO A 54 4.99 1.75 7.87
CA PRO A 54 4.51 1.64 6.51
C PRO A 54 3.59 2.82 6.15
N PRO A 55 3.54 3.20 4.86
CA PRO A 55 2.63 4.24 4.41
C PRO A 55 1.16 3.82 4.56
N ARG A 56 0.29 4.81 4.72
CA ARG A 56 -1.15 4.60 4.94
C ARG A 56 -2.01 5.45 4.04
N PHE A 57 -3.23 5.01 3.84
CA PHE A 57 -4.33 5.81 3.32
C PHE A 57 -4.89 6.76 4.38
N ALA A 58 -5.77 7.66 3.96
CA ALA A 58 -6.47 8.61 4.84
C ALA A 58 -7.31 7.90 5.92
N ASP A 59 -7.82 6.71 5.61
CA ASP A 59 -8.59 5.83 6.52
C ASP A 59 -7.71 4.89 7.38
N ASP A 60 -6.42 5.21 7.49
CA ASP A 60 -5.45 4.46 8.31
C ASP A 60 -5.25 2.99 7.87
N VAL A 61 -5.63 2.66 6.64
CA VAL A 61 -5.34 1.37 6.01
C VAL A 61 -3.90 1.38 5.51
N ILE A 62 -3.16 0.31 5.78
CA ILE A 62 -1.76 0.15 5.34
C ILE A 62 -1.75 -0.01 3.81
N THR A 63 -0.95 0.80 3.13
CA THR A 63 -0.99 0.93 1.66
C THR A 63 -0.44 -0.30 0.92
N PRO A 64 0.75 -0.83 1.26
CA PRO A 64 1.34 -1.97 0.53
C PRO A 64 0.45 -3.20 0.31
N PRO A 65 -0.29 -3.75 1.31
CA PRO A 65 -1.14 -4.94 1.09
C PRO A 65 -2.30 -4.68 0.12
N VAL A 66 -2.90 -3.48 0.16
CA VAL A 66 -3.97 -3.11 -0.79
C VAL A 66 -3.42 -3.01 -2.21
N VAL A 67 -2.22 -2.45 -2.34
CA VAL A 67 -1.53 -2.35 -3.64
C VAL A 67 -1.16 -3.73 -4.16
N ASP A 68 -0.51 -4.55 -3.35
CA ASP A 68 -0.10 -5.92 -3.69
C ASP A 68 -1.28 -6.76 -4.19
N ARG A 69 -2.40 -6.72 -3.45
CA ARG A 69 -3.65 -7.36 -3.87
C ARG A 69 -4.10 -6.90 -5.26
N LEU A 70 -4.21 -5.59 -5.48
CA LEU A 70 -4.71 -5.07 -6.76
C LEU A 70 -3.76 -5.40 -7.92
N GLN A 71 -2.45 -5.36 -7.67
CA GLN A 71 -1.45 -5.79 -8.65
C GLN A 71 -1.63 -7.27 -9.01
N SER A 72 -1.87 -8.14 -8.02
CA SER A 72 -2.14 -9.55 -8.26
C SER A 72 -3.51 -9.80 -8.91
N GLU A 73 -4.53 -9.02 -8.58
CA GLU A 73 -5.89 -9.14 -9.15
C GLU A 73 -5.90 -8.80 -10.64
N TYR A 74 -5.09 -7.82 -11.05
CA TYR A 74 -5.08 -7.29 -12.42
C TYR A 74 -3.82 -7.64 -13.23
N ASP A 75 -2.86 -8.37 -12.66
CA ASP A 75 -1.53 -8.65 -13.25
C ASP A 75 -0.84 -7.36 -13.76
N ALA A 76 -0.85 -6.32 -12.91
CA ALA A 76 -0.43 -4.96 -13.26
C ALA A 76 0.57 -4.38 -12.25
N GLU A 77 1.40 -3.42 -12.68
CA GLU A 77 2.30 -2.69 -11.79
C GLU A 77 1.69 -1.36 -11.33
N ILE A 78 1.53 -1.19 -10.01
CA ILE A 78 0.97 0.02 -9.40
C ILE A 78 2.08 0.81 -8.69
N ARG A 79 2.31 2.05 -9.12
CA ARG A 79 3.36 2.93 -8.56
C ARG A 79 2.83 4.27 -8.10
N PHE A 80 3.36 4.73 -6.97
CA PHE A 80 3.20 6.10 -6.50
C PHE A 80 4.46 6.88 -6.91
N MET A 81 4.31 7.92 -7.73
CA MET A 81 5.44 8.73 -8.22
C MET A 81 5.15 10.22 -8.09
N GLY A 82 6.13 11.03 -7.68
CA GLY A 82 5.96 12.49 -7.59
C GLY A 82 5.79 13.12 -8.97
N VAL A 83 4.73 13.93 -9.17
CA VAL A 83 4.50 14.66 -10.42
C VAL A 83 5.03 16.08 -10.27
N GLY A 84 5.93 16.51 -11.17
CA GLY A 84 6.40 17.90 -11.21
C GLY A 84 7.06 18.40 -9.92
N VAL A 85 7.98 17.61 -9.37
CA VAL A 85 8.61 17.76 -8.04
C VAL A 85 9.07 19.18 -7.65
N GLU A 86 8.14 20.00 -7.18
CA GLU A 86 8.35 20.96 -6.10
C GLU A 86 7.95 20.29 -4.77
N TYR A 87 8.52 20.77 -3.66
CA TYR A 87 8.44 20.09 -2.37
C TYR A 87 7.00 20.23 -1.81
N ARG A 88 6.26 19.10 -1.71
CA ARG A 88 4.84 18.93 -1.27
C ARG A 88 3.82 18.73 -2.39
N ASP A 89 4.26 18.56 -3.63
CA ASP A 89 3.35 18.31 -4.75
C ASP A 89 2.66 16.94 -4.71
N SER A 90 1.51 16.90 -5.37
CA SER A 90 0.71 15.71 -5.61
C SER A 90 1.53 14.60 -6.26
N TRP A 91 1.27 13.38 -5.85
CA TRP A 91 1.85 12.17 -6.44
C TRP A 91 0.87 11.60 -7.45
N GLY A 92 1.37 11.18 -8.61
CA GLY A 92 0.60 10.39 -9.56
C GLY A 92 0.56 8.94 -9.08
N VAL A 93 -0.61 8.32 -9.21
CA VAL A 93 -0.78 6.88 -9.13
C VAL A 93 -0.77 6.36 -10.56
N TYR A 94 0.15 5.45 -10.83
CA TYR A 94 0.38 4.88 -12.15
C TYR A 94 0.05 3.40 -12.15
N VAL A 95 -0.59 2.93 -13.22
CA VAL A 95 -0.82 1.52 -13.54
C VAL A 95 -0.12 1.24 -14.87
N ASP A 96 0.86 0.33 -14.90
CA ASP A 96 1.63 -0.02 -16.11
C ASP A 96 2.15 1.20 -16.89
N ASP A 97 2.67 2.19 -16.15
CA ASP A 97 3.20 3.47 -16.68
C ASP A 97 2.14 4.50 -17.11
N GLU A 98 0.84 4.17 -17.07
CA GLU A 98 -0.25 5.13 -17.27
C GLU A 98 -0.64 5.79 -15.95
N GLN A 99 -0.62 7.14 -15.92
CA GLN A 99 -1.12 7.88 -14.76
C GLN A 99 -2.65 7.89 -14.74
N ILE A 100 -3.24 7.21 -13.76
CA ILE A 100 -4.70 7.08 -13.65
C ILE A 100 -5.34 8.18 -12.78
N PHE A 101 -4.65 8.64 -11.73
CA PHE A 101 -5.08 9.79 -10.91
C PHE A 101 -3.92 10.37 -10.09
N THR A 102 -4.17 11.46 -9.36
CA THR A 102 -3.20 12.04 -8.42
C THR A 102 -3.70 11.99 -6.98
N VAL A 103 -2.79 11.80 -6.04
CA VAL A 103 -3.03 11.81 -4.59
C VAL A 103 -2.13 12.83 -3.90
N GLY A 104 -2.66 13.53 -2.91
CA GLY A 104 -1.82 14.29 -1.99
C GLY A 104 -1.07 13.36 -1.04
N ARG A 105 0.00 13.85 -0.41
CA ARG A 105 0.70 13.14 0.66
C ARG A 105 1.06 14.07 1.80
N GLU A 106 1.03 13.53 3.00
CA GLU A 106 1.52 14.18 4.20
C GLU A 106 2.51 13.26 4.91
N ARG A 107 3.64 13.82 5.37
CA ARG A 107 4.54 13.07 6.24
C ARG A 107 4.08 13.29 7.67
N GLU A 108 3.62 12.23 8.30
CA GLU A 108 3.13 12.28 9.68
C GLU A 108 4.29 12.40 10.66
N PRO A 109 4.09 13.09 11.80
CA PRO A 109 5.13 13.22 12.83
C PRO A 109 5.56 11.86 13.41
N ALA A 110 4.69 10.85 13.30
CA ALA A 110 4.97 9.47 13.68
C ALA A 110 5.89 8.71 12.70
N GLY A 111 6.33 9.33 11.60
CA GLY A 111 7.38 8.78 10.73
C GLY A 111 6.90 8.05 9.46
N TYR A 112 5.59 7.91 9.26
CA TYR A 112 5.01 7.34 8.03
C TYR A 112 4.49 8.41 7.07
N THR A 113 4.26 8.00 5.83
CA THR A 113 3.57 8.82 4.81
C THR A 113 2.09 8.47 4.81
N ARG A 114 1.22 9.47 4.90
CA ARG A 114 -0.23 9.35 4.69
C ARG A 114 -0.60 9.88 3.31
N TYR A 115 -1.18 9.04 2.47
CA TYR A 115 -1.80 9.45 1.22
C TYR A 115 -3.19 10.03 1.50
N GLN A 116 -3.49 11.17 0.86
CA GLN A 116 -4.76 11.88 1.04
C GLN A 116 -5.88 11.29 0.16
N VAL A 117 -6.02 9.96 0.21
CA VAL A 117 -7.08 9.18 -0.42
C VAL A 117 -7.42 8.03 0.51
N THR A 118 -8.68 7.62 0.60
CA THR A 118 -9.09 6.44 1.35
C THR A 118 -8.74 5.17 0.57
N SER A 119 -8.64 4.02 1.24
CA SER A 119 -8.43 2.73 0.56
C SER A 119 -9.55 2.43 -0.43
N GLU A 120 -10.80 2.63 -0.02
CA GLU A 120 -11.97 2.36 -0.87
C GLU A 120 -11.97 3.21 -2.14
N THR A 121 -11.70 4.51 -2.02
CA THR A 121 -11.59 5.39 -3.20
C THR A 121 -10.41 5.02 -4.08
N PHE A 122 -9.27 4.65 -3.49
CA PHE A 122 -8.11 4.18 -4.23
C PHE A 122 -8.44 2.93 -5.05
N GLU A 123 -8.99 1.89 -4.41
CA GLU A 123 -9.41 0.65 -5.05
C GLU A 123 -10.42 0.91 -6.16
N GLN A 124 -11.44 1.73 -5.89
CA GLN A 124 -12.45 2.06 -6.89
C GLN A 124 -11.84 2.74 -8.13
N ASN A 125 -10.89 3.66 -7.97
CA ASN A 125 -10.23 4.29 -9.10
C ASN A 125 -9.43 3.29 -9.95
N VAL A 126 -8.71 2.36 -9.31
CA VAL A 126 -7.97 1.30 -10.00
C VAL A 126 -8.94 0.37 -10.74
N ARG A 127 -9.99 -0.11 -10.08
CA ARG A 127 -11.02 -0.95 -10.71
C ARG A 127 -11.70 -0.27 -11.89
N ASN A 128 -12.01 1.02 -11.76
CA ASN A 128 -12.63 1.81 -12.82
C ASN A 128 -11.72 1.93 -14.04
N HIS A 129 -10.40 2.08 -13.85
CA HIS A 129 -9.45 2.11 -14.95
C HIS A 129 -9.55 0.83 -15.78
N PHE A 130 -9.47 -0.35 -15.15
CA PHE A 130 -9.61 -1.64 -15.86
C PHE A 130 -11.01 -1.90 -16.42
N ALA A 131 -12.06 -1.34 -15.81
CA ALA A 131 -13.42 -1.41 -16.35
C ALA A 131 -13.60 -0.55 -17.61
N ASP A 132 -12.96 0.62 -17.67
CA ASP A 132 -12.96 1.53 -18.82
C ASP A 132 -12.15 0.96 -20.00
N THR A 133 -11.02 0.30 -19.71
CA THR A 133 -10.23 -0.40 -20.74
C THR A 133 -10.89 -1.69 -21.24
N GLY A 134 -11.90 -2.19 -20.53
CA GLY A 134 -12.63 -3.42 -20.85
C GLY A 134 -13.73 -3.29 -21.92
N ASP A 135 -14.04 -2.07 -22.39
CA ASP A 135 -15.01 -1.83 -23.49
C ASP A 135 -14.31 -1.81 -24.87
N ASP A 136 -13.33 -2.69 -25.10
CA ASP A 136 -12.85 -3.01 -26.46
C ASP A 136 -12.43 -4.49 -26.50
N THR A 137 -13.42 -5.39 -26.45
CA THR A 137 -13.22 -6.74 -26.97
C THR A 137 -14.50 -7.20 -27.66
N THR A 138 -14.44 -7.15 -28.99
CA THR A 138 -15.42 -7.64 -29.97
C THR A 138 -15.83 -9.09 -29.76
#